data_AF-A0A7S1ETU7-F1
#
_entry.id   AF-A0A7S1ETU7-F1
#
_cell.length_a   1.000
_cell.length_b   1.000
_cell.length_c   1.000
_cell.angle_alpha   90.00
_cell.angle_beta   90.00
_cell.angle_gamma   90.00
#
_symmetry.space_group_name_H-M   'P 1'
#
loop_
_entity.id
_entity.type
_entity.pdbx_description
1 polymer ?
#
loop_
_entity_poly.entity_id
_entity_poly.type
_entity_poly.pdbx_seq_one_letter_code
_entity_poly.pdbx_strand_id
1 'polypeptide(L)'
;KLEFRIKSMIISDHSQKLKYHVSQVSKNDRLERRIGEDGMESLVLFDHDGGFPDDYMALALLLRIPKVKLLGVVITPGDCYTEAAQIASEKLVRLLAPEYCDQIPIGISDIFSPNPFPDAWRKTSYRFDKIIDKVFQNQPPMKTKTEHLAGIDLMKTALLTASQPVTILVTGPLSSVA
;
A
#
# COMPACT_ATOMS: atom_id res chain seq x y z
N LYS A 1 -11.55 33.22 -7.46
CA LYS A 1 -11.52 33.52 -8.91
C LYS A 1 -11.96 32.27 -9.65
N LEU A 2 -13.16 32.25 -10.23
CA LEU A 2 -13.64 31.13 -11.04
C LEU A 2 -12.87 31.12 -12.37
N GLU A 3 -12.21 30.02 -12.70
CA GLU A 3 -11.76 29.75 -14.06
C GLU A 3 -12.77 28.79 -14.72
N PHE A 4 -13.55 29.30 -15.67
CA PHE A 4 -14.28 28.48 -16.62
C PHE A 4 -13.36 28.20 -17.81
N ARG A 5 -13.07 26.92 -18.07
CA ARG A 5 -12.37 26.51 -19.30
C ARG A 5 -13.29 25.60 -20.10
N ILE A 6 -13.98 26.18 -21.09
CA ILE A 6 -14.70 25.43 -22.12
C ILE A 6 -13.67 24.96 -23.16
N LYS A 7 -13.46 23.65 -23.29
CA LYS A 7 -12.98 23.01 -24.52
C LYS A 7 -14.10 22.07 -24.95
N SER A 8 -14.99 22.48 -25.85
CA SER A 8 -14.84 22.21 -27.28
C SER A 8 -16.09 22.68 -28.04
N MET A 9 -15.93 22.97 -29.34
CA MET A 9 -17.01 23.17 -30.31
C MET A 9 -17.26 21.84 -31.03
N ILE A 10 -18.51 21.38 -31.11
CA ILE A 10 -18.91 20.22 -31.92
C ILE A 10 -20.07 20.64 -32.83
N ILE A 11 -19.87 20.50 -34.14
CA ILE A 11 -20.93 20.57 -35.16
C ILE A 11 -21.64 19.20 -35.17
N SER A 12 -22.97 19.24 -35.10
CA SER A 12 -23.87 18.10 -34.96
C SER A 12 -24.07 17.32 -36.26
N ASP A 13 -24.32 16.01 -36.14
CA ASP A 13 -25.35 15.34 -36.94
C ASP A 13 -26.04 14.22 -36.13
N HIS A 14 -27.22 13.84 -36.60
CA HIS A 14 -28.44 13.37 -35.94
C HIS A 14 -28.43 12.13 -35.02
N SER A 15 -29.40 12.18 -34.09
CA SER A 15 -30.24 11.08 -33.57
C SER A 15 -29.68 10.06 -32.57
N GLN A 16 -29.83 10.36 -31.27
CA GLN A 16 -30.54 9.54 -30.27
C GLN A 16 -30.46 10.21 -28.88
N LYS A 17 -31.61 10.47 -28.24
CA LYS A 17 -31.68 11.04 -26.89
C LYS A 17 -31.34 9.97 -25.84
N LEU A 18 -30.08 9.92 -25.41
CA LEU A 18 -29.70 9.29 -24.14
C LEU A 18 -29.94 10.30 -23.01
N LYS A 19 -30.96 10.04 -22.18
CA LYS A 19 -31.18 10.75 -20.92
C LYS A 19 -30.14 10.24 -19.92
N TYR A 20 -29.07 11.00 -19.70
CA TYR A 20 -28.16 10.75 -18.60
C TYR A 20 -28.79 11.28 -17.31
N HIS A 21 -29.07 10.37 -16.38
CA HIS A 21 -29.37 10.73 -14.99
C HIS A 21 -28.04 11.05 -14.33
N VAL A 22 -27.64 12.32 -14.33
CA VAL A 22 -26.52 12.78 -13.52
C VAL A 22 -27.06 12.97 -12.10
N SER A 23 -26.93 11.94 -11.27
CA SER A 23 -27.08 12.12 -9.83
C SER A 23 -25.96 13.05 -9.37
N GLN A 24 -26.34 14.21 -8.85
CA GLN A 24 -25.39 15.13 -8.22
C GLN A 24 -24.91 14.48 -6.93
N VAL A 25 -23.78 13.77 -6.99
CA VAL A 25 -23.05 13.39 -5.80
C VAL A 25 -22.26 14.63 -5.38
N SER A 26 -22.68 15.23 -4.28
CA SER A 26 -21.98 16.33 -3.61
C SER A 26 -20.48 16.00 -3.48
N LYS A 27 -19.60 16.95 -3.80
CA LYS A 27 -18.15 16.76 -3.58
C LYS A 27 -17.82 16.53 -2.10
N ASN A 28 -18.69 16.92 -1.18
CA ASN A 28 -18.52 16.71 0.26
C ASN A 28 -18.84 15.26 0.67
N ASP A 29 -19.79 14.60 -0.01
CA ASP A 29 -20.24 13.24 0.28
C ASP A 29 -19.14 12.17 0.14
N ARG A 30 -18.12 12.43 -0.68
CA ARG A 30 -17.03 11.47 -0.96
C ARG A 30 -15.85 11.58 0.00
N LEU A 31 -15.63 12.78 0.55
CA LEU A 31 -14.54 13.06 1.49
C LEU A 31 -14.94 12.70 2.92
N GLU A 32 -16.22 12.89 3.29
CA GLU A 32 -16.73 12.53 4.61
C GLU A 32 -16.86 11.01 4.81
N ARG A 33 -16.96 10.23 3.73
CA ARG A 33 -17.14 8.76 3.79
C ARG A 33 -15.88 7.93 4.08
N ARG A 34 -14.71 8.51 4.32
CA ARG A 34 -13.44 7.75 4.19
C ARG A 34 -12.41 7.83 5.31
N ILE A 35 -12.76 8.31 6.50
CA ILE A 35 -12.00 7.99 7.71
C ILE A 35 -13.01 7.65 8.81
N GLY A 36 -13.36 6.36 8.90
CA GLY A 36 -14.20 5.77 9.94
C GLY A 36 -15.36 6.64 10.43
N GLU A 37 -16.53 6.55 9.76
CA GLU A 37 -17.80 6.92 10.40
C GLU A 37 -17.88 6.24 11.78
N ASP A 38 -18.26 7.03 12.79
CA ASP A 38 -18.34 6.74 14.23
C ASP A 38 -18.03 5.29 14.65
N GLY A 39 -16.73 4.98 14.80
CA GLY A 39 -16.24 3.77 15.45
C GLY A 39 -15.71 2.67 14.54
N MET A 40 -15.82 2.79 13.21
CA MET A 40 -15.35 1.75 12.28
C MET A 40 -13.87 1.92 11.88
N GLU A 41 -13.10 0.82 11.90
CA GLU A 41 -11.72 0.80 11.41
C GLU A 41 -11.67 0.86 9.88
N SER A 42 -10.70 1.58 9.31
CA SER A 42 -10.39 1.58 7.88
C SER A 42 -9.43 0.44 7.59
N LEU A 43 -9.86 -0.51 6.74
CA LEU A 43 -9.00 -1.61 6.30
C LEU A 43 -8.03 -1.11 5.24
N VAL A 44 -6.74 -1.34 5.45
CA VAL A 44 -5.67 -0.94 4.54
C VAL A 44 -4.84 -2.15 4.15
N LEU A 45 -4.60 -2.31 2.86
CA LEU A 45 -3.54 -3.17 2.33
C LEU A 45 -2.44 -2.24 1.80
N PHE A 46 -1.19 -2.46 2.24
CA PHE A 46 -0.08 -1.62 1.84
C PHE A 46 0.81 -2.34 0.82
N ASP A 47 1.00 -1.75 -0.35
CA ASP A 47 1.86 -2.25 -1.42
C ASP A 47 2.99 -1.25 -1.66
N HIS A 48 4.22 -1.65 -1.33
CA HIS A 48 5.39 -0.78 -1.42
C HIS A 48 6.55 -1.50 -2.10
N ASP A 49 7.53 -0.75 -2.61
CA ASP A 49 8.66 -1.31 -3.33
C ASP A 49 10.02 -1.14 -2.63
N GLY A 50 10.00 -0.77 -1.35
CA GLY A 50 11.12 -0.90 -0.41
C GLY A 50 12.16 0.23 -0.50
N GLY A 51 11.79 1.34 -1.13
CA GLY A 51 12.54 2.58 -1.18
C GLY A 51 12.75 3.16 0.23
N PHE A 52 14.00 3.50 0.54
CA PHE A 52 14.34 4.15 1.80
C PHE A 52 14.57 5.65 1.58
N PRO A 53 13.97 6.54 2.41
CA PRO A 53 13.28 6.25 3.67
C PRO A 53 11.75 6.14 3.59
N ASP A 54 11.15 6.48 2.47
CA ASP A 54 9.74 6.82 2.31
C ASP A 54 8.79 5.65 2.54
N ASP A 55 9.05 4.46 1.99
CA ASP A 55 8.17 3.31 2.18
C ASP A 55 8.12 2.83 3.63
N TYR A 56 9.27 2.79 4.29
CA TYR A 56 9.36 2.39 5.69
C TYR A 56 8.76 3.45 6.62
N MET A 57 8.87 4.74 6.27
CA MET A 57 8.16 5.80 6.99
C MET A 57 6.65 5.67 6.80
N ALA A 58 6.17 5.37 5.59
CA ALA A 58 4.75 5.12 5.34
C ALA A 58 4.24 3.92 6.15
N LEU A 59 4.97 2.79 6.18
CA LEU A 59 4.65 1.63 7.02
C LEU A 59 4.61 2.01 8.51
N ALA A 60 5.63 2.73 9.00
CA ALA A 60 5.67 3.16 10.40
C ALA A 60 4.47 4.05 10.77
N LEU A 61 4.04 4.94 9.88
CA LEU A 61 2.88 5.79 10.09
C LEU A 61 1.58 4.97 10.07
N LEU A 62 1.39 4.06 9.10
CA LEU A 62 0.22 3.18 9.03
C LEU A 62 0.00 2.37 10.31
N LEU A 63 1.08 1.85 10.90
CA LEU A 63 1.04 1.10 12.17
C LEU A 63 0.65 1.97 13.39
N ARG A 64 0.63 3.30 13.24
CA ARG A 64 0.36 4.25 14.32
C ARG A 64 -0.90 5.09 14.11
N ILE A 65 -1.50 5.07 12.91
CA ILE A 65 -2.73 5.82 12.65
C ILE A 65 -3.90 5.14 13.39
N PRO A 66 -4.61 5.87 14.28
CA PRO A 66 -5.80 5.33 14.93
C PRO A 66 -6.87 4.94 13.91
N LYS A 67 -7.63 3.88 14.21
CA LYS A 67 -8.69 3.36 13.33
C LYS A 67 -8.20 2.93 11.94
N VAL A 68 -6.91 2.65 11.75
CA VAL A 68 -6.41 1.93 10.58
C VAL A 68 -6.04 0.52 10.99
N LYS A 69 -6.59 -0.46 10.26
CA LYS A 69 -6.23 -1.86 10.39
C LYS A 69 -5.44 -2.28 9.15
N LEU A 70 -4.15 -2.49 9.32
CA LEU A 70 -3.27 -3.01 8.28
C LEU A 70 -3.54 -4.51 8.10
N LEU A 71 -4.08 -4.88 6.94
CA LEU A 71 -4.41 -6.28 6.59
C LEU A 71 -3.19 -7.09 6.15
N GLY A 72 -2.14 -6.40 5.71
CA GLY A 72 -0.92 -7.02 5.21
C GLY A 72 -0.08 -6.03 4.42
N VAL A 73 1.13 -6.48 4.08
CA VAL A 73 2.09 -5.72 3.29
C VAL A 73 2.53 -6.54 2.08
N VAL A 74 2.49 -5.94 0.90
CA VAL A 74 3.04 -6.50 -0.34
C VAL A 74 4.31 -5.74 -0.68
N ILE A 75 5.39 -6.50 -0.94
CA ILE A 75 6.65 -5.97 -1.42
C ILE A 75 6.71 -6.18 -2.93
N THR A 76 6.53 -5.10 -3.69
CA THR A 76 6.61 -5.13 -5.15
C THR A 76 8.06 -4.96 -5.60
N PRO A 77 8.58 -5.79 -6.54
CA PRO A 77 9.90 -5.56 -7.13
C PRO A 77 9.98 -4.20 -7.85
N GLY A 78 10.63 -3.23 -7.20
CA GLY A 78 10.87 -1.89 -7.71
C GLY A 78 12.16 -1.30 -7.15
N ASP A 79 12.07 -0.29 -6.30
CA ASP A 79 13.20 0.39 -5.66
C ASP A 79 13.83 -0.37 -4.48
N CYS A 80 13.93 -1.70 -4.59
CA CYS A 80 14.61 -2.51 -3.57
C CYS A 80 15.24 -3.80 -4.09
N TYR A 81 15.99 -4.43 -3.18
CA TYR A 81 16.06 -5.89 -3.10
C TYR A 81 14.95 -6.39 -2.17
N THR A 82 14.06 -7.19 -2.72
CA THR A 82 12.77 -7.56 -2.09
C THR A 82 12.93 -8.37 -0.81
N GLU A 83 13.91 -9.26 -0.74
CA GLU A 83 14.20 -10.03 0.49
C GLU A 83 14.63 -9.10 1.63
N ALA A 84 15.53 -8.16 1.36
CA ALA A 84 15.96 -7.18 2.37
C ALA A 84 14.80 -6.25 2.78
N ALA A 85 13.96 -5.83 1.84
CA ALA A 85 12.78 -5.03 2.12
C ALA A 85 11.75 -5.79 2.95
N GLN A 86 11.48 -7.07 2.64
CA GLN A 86 10.59 -7.93 3.42
C GLN A 86 11.10 -8.05 4.86
N ILE A 87 12.37 -8.43 5.04
CA ILE A 87 12.97 -8.62 6.37
C ILE A 87 12.91 -7.32 7.17
N ALA A 88 13.22 -6.17 6.55
CA ALA A 88 13.17 -4.89 7.22
C ALA A 88 11.74 -4.48 7.61
N SER A 89 10.76 -4.73 6.73
CA SER A 89 9.34 -4.49 7.02
C SER A 89 8.82 -5.40 8.14
N GLU A 90 9.21 -6.68 8.18
CA GLU A 90 8.88 -7.61 9.28
C GLU A 90 9.43 -7.12 10.61
N LYS A 91 10.70 -6.68 10.62
CA LYS A 91 11.33 -6.09 11.80
C LYS A 91 10.62 -4.82 12.24
N LEU A 92 10.20 -3.96 11.30
CA LEU A 92 9.52 -2.71 11.60
C LEU A 92 8.11 -2.93 12.18
N VAL A 93 7.35 -3.85 11.59
CA VAL A 93 6.04 -4.27 12.12
C VAL A 93 6.20 -4.82 13.52
N ARG A 94 7.18 -5.69 13.77
CA ARG A 94 7.40 -6.25 15.11
C ARG A 94 7.87 -5.21 16.13
N LEU A 95 8.63 -4.21 15.69
CA LEU A 95 9.08 -3.10 16.55
C LEU A 95 7.91 -2.19 16.97
N LEU A 96 7.04 -1.86 16.03
CA LEU A 96 6.01 -0.83 16.23
C LEU A 96 4.65 -1.39 16.62
N ALA A 97 4.36 -2.65 16.30
CA ALA A 97 3.11 -3.33 16.58
C ALA A 97 3.33 -4.74 17.17
N PRO A 98 4.14 -4.89 18.22
CA PRO A 98 4.49 -6.22 18.77
C PRO A 98 3.24 -7.04 19.16
N GLU A 99 2.17 -6.40 19.61
CA GLU A 99 0.93 -7.06 20.06
C GLU A 99 0.09 -7.71 18.95
N TYR A 100 0.22 -7.28 17.70
CA TYR A 100 -0.52 -7.83 16.56
C TYR A 100 0.34 -8.11 15.33
N CYS A 101 1.68 -8.11 15.47
CA CYS A 101 2.61 -8.33 14.36
C CYS A 101 2.40 -9.68 13.64
N ASP A 102 1.99 -10.72 14.36
CA ASP A 102 1.70 -12.03 13.75
C ASP A 102 0.48 -12.03 12.82
N GLN A 103 -0.41 -11.04 12.97
CA GLN A 103 -1.64 -10.88 12.18
C GLN A 103 -1.41 -10.06 10.90
N ILE A 104 -0.22 -9.47 10.71
CA ILE A 104 0.13 -8.69 9.54
C ILE A 104 1.05 -9.56 8.65
N PRO A 105 0.49 -10.30 7.67
CA PRO A 105 1.31 -11.02 6.70
C PRO A 105 2.09 -10.03 5.83
N ILE A 106 3.31 -10.42 5.47
CA ILE A 106 4.14 -9.70 4.50
C ILE A 106 4.50 -10.68 3.39
N GLY A 107 4.25 -10.32 2.13
CA GLY A 107 4.50 -11.16 0.97
C GLY A 107 5.24 -10.42 -0.13
N ILE A 108 6.02 -11.15 -0.93
CA ILE A 108 6.75 -10.59 -2.08
C ILE A 108 5.93 -10.85 -3.35
N SER A 109 5.72 -9.80 -4.14
CA SER A 109 5.13 -9.93 -5.47
C SER A 109 6.12 -10.58 -6.45
N ASP A 110 5.62 -11.49 -7.28
CA ASP A 110 6.36 -12.17 -8.34
C ASP A 110 6.25 -11.43 -9.69
N ILE A 111 5.65 -10.24 -9.70
CA ILE A 111 5.50 -9.41 -10.91
C ILE A 111 6.67 -8.44 -11.02
N PHE A 112 7.40 -8.54 -12.14
CA PHE A 112 8.58 -7.71 -12.42
C PHE A 112 8.27 -6.54 -13.35
N SER A 113 8.84 -5.37 -13.05
CA SER A 113 8.87 -4.26 -14.00
C SER A 113 9.91 -4.50 -15.10
N PRO A 114 9.59 -4.24 -16.38
CA PRO A 114 10.56 -4.31 -17.47
C PRO A 114 11.64 -3.22 -17.39
N ASN A 115 11.38 -2.14 -16.66
CA ASN A 115 12.31 -1.02 -16.47
C ASN A 115 12.74 -0.99 -14.99
N PRO A 116 13.89 -1.58 -14.63
CA PRO A 116 14.32 -1.64 -13.24
C PRO A 116 14.80 -0.27 -12.74
N PHE A 117 14.62 -0.03 -11.45
CA PHE A 117 15.20 1.13 -10.78
C PHE A 117 16.75 1.04 -10.74
N PRO A 118 17.44 2.19 -10.63
CA PRO A 118 18.89 2.22 -10.47
C PRO A 118 19.37 1.36 -9.30
N ASP A 119 20.41 0.56 -9.53
CA ASP A 119 20.99 -0.34 -8.52
C ASP A 119 21.36 0.38 -7.21
N ALA A 120 21.88 1.61 -7.31
CA ALA A 120 22.27 2.40 -6.13
C ALA A 120 21.09 2.75 -5.21
N TRP A 121 19.88 2.86 -5.75
CA TRP A 121 18.65 3.16 -5.00
C TRP A 121 18.09 1.87 -4.40
N ARG A 122 18.03 0.80 -5.18
CA ARG A 122 17.61 -0.53 -4.71
C ARG A 122 18.41 -1.06 -3.54
N LYS A 123 19.73 -0.78 -3.49
CA LYS A 123 20.62 -1.13 -2.36
C LYS A 123 20.25 -0.44 -1.04
N THR A 124 19.38 0.57 -1.05
CA THR A 124 18.96 1.27 0.16
C THR A 124 18.11 0.39 1.08
N SER A 125 17.43 -0.64 0.58
CA SER A 125 16.70 -1.60 1.42
C SER A 125 17.64 -2.33 2.40
N TYR A 126 18.83 -2.73 1.95
CA TYR A 126 19.87 -3.28 2.84
C TYR A 126 20.33 -2.27 3.90
N ARG A 127 20.38 -0.98 3.57
CA ARG A 127 20.79 0.06 4.54
C ARG A 127 19.76 0.15 5.66
N PHE A 128 18.47 0.15 5.32
CA PHE A 128 17.41 0.20 6.33
C PHE A 128 17.37 -1.08 7.18
N ASP A 129 17.50 -2.26 6.56
CA ASP A 129 17.62 -3.53 7.28
C ASP A 129 18.74 -3.50 8.34
N LYS A 130 19.90 -2.94 7.98
CA LYS A 130 21.04 -2.78 8.90
C LYS A 130 20.80 -1.73 9.99
N ILE A 131 20.03 -0.68 9.71
CA ILE A 131 19.65 0.32 10.73
C ILE A 131 18.73 -0.34 11.76
N ILE A 132 17.71 -1.07 11.30
CA ILE A 132 16.75 -1.70 12.20
C ILE A 132 17.36 -2.87 12.97
N ASP A 133 18.32 -3.60 12.39
CA ASP A 133 19.14 -4.61 13.11
C ASP A 133 19.76 -4.05 14.40
N LYS A 134 20.26 -2.82 14.36
CA LYS A 134 20.87 -2.18 15.54
C LYS A 134 19.86 -1.93 16.65
N VAL A 135 18.59 -1.69 16.31
CA VAL A 135 17.50 -1.54 17.28
C VAL A 135 17.23 -2.87 17.98
N PHE A 136 17.35 -3.99 17.26
CA PHE A 136 17.13 -5.34 17.77
C PHE A 136 18.38 -6.02 18.36
N GLN A 137 19.53 -5.35 18.43
CA GLN A 137 20.82 -5.98 18.76
C GLN A 137 20.83 -6.75 20.09
N ASN A 138 20.00 -6.34 21.06
CA ASN A 138 19.90 -6.98 22.39
C ASN A 138 18.62 -7.82 22.56
N GLN A 139 17.90 -8.10 21.47
CA GLN A 139 16.68 -8.89 21.48
C GLN A 139 16.94 -10.32 21.00
N PRO A 140 16.13 -11.31 21.43
CA PRO A 140 16.23 -12.66 20.89
C PRO A 140 16.09 -12.64 19.36
N PRO A 141 16.84 -13.51 18.65
CA PRO A 141 16.83 -13.54 17.20
C PRO A 141 15.41 -13.74 16.68
N MET A 142 15.05 -12.95 15.66
CA MET A 142 13.77 -13.08 15.00
C MET A 142 13.68 -14.47 14.36
N LYS A 143 12.60 -15.21 14.64
CA LYS A 143 12.14 -16.19 13.66
C LYS A 143 11.51 -15.38 12.54
N THR A 144 12.28 -15.09 11.49
CA THR A 144 11.69 -14.59 10.24
C THR A 144 10.68 -15.63 9.78
N LYS A 145 9.51 -15.18 9.30
CA LYS A 145 8.59 -16.07 8.59
C LYS A 145 9.31 -16.39 7.28
N THR A 146 10.05 -17.49 7.28
CA THR A 146 10.98 -17.86 6.20
C THR A 146 10.25 -18.39 4.97
N GLU A 147 8.94 -18.60 5.08
CA GLU A 147 8.09 -18.97 3.96
C GLU A 147 7.77 -17.70 3.16
N HIS A 148 8.22 -17.67 1.90
CA HIS A 148 7.83 -16.65 0.95
C HIS A 148 6.32 -16.75 0.72
N LEU A 149 5.56 -15.88 1.37
CA LEU A 149 4.17 -15.68 1.04
C LEU A 149 4.09 -14.94 -0.30
N ALA A 150 3.38 -15.51 -1.28
CA ALA A 150 3.16 -14.86 -2.56
C ALA A 150 2.33 -13.59 -2.35
N GLY A 151 2.91 -12.43 -2.67
CA GLY A 151 2.30 -11.11 -2.45
C GLY A 151 0.99 -10.92 -3.19
N ILE A 152 0.87 -11.50 -4.39
CA ILE A 152 -0.37 -11.50 -5.16
C ILE A 152 -1.47 -12.31 -4.48
N ASP A 153 -1.15 -13.46 -3.90
CA ASP A 153 -2.13 -14.29 -3.19
C ASP A 153 -2.53 -13.67 -1.85
N LEU A 154 -1.59 -12.99 -1.18
CA LEU A 154 -1.87 -12.16 -0.01
C LEU A 154 -2.88 -11.07 -0.39
N MET A 155 -2.62 -10.32 -1.47
CA MET A 155 -3.51 -9.26 -1.95
C MET A 155 -4.90 -9.81 -2.29
N LYS A 156 -4.99 -10.88 -3.08
CA LYS A 156 -6.26 -11.52 -3.42
C LYS A 156 -7.02 -11.96 -2.18
N THR A 157 -6.34 -12.62 -1.24
CA THR A 157 -6.96 -13.09 0.01
C THR A 157 -7.52 -11.91 0.79
N ALA A 158 -6.71 -10.88 1.04
CA ALA A 158 -7.14 -9.70 1.78
C ALA A 158 -8.37 -9.02 1.14
N LEU A 159 -8.40 -8.90 -0.18
CA LEU A 159 -9.52 -8.27 -0.91
C LEU A 159 -10.78 -9.12 -0.94
N LEU A 160 -10.65 -10.45 -1.09
CA LEU A 160 -11.80 -11.36 -1.19
C LEU A 160 -12.43 -11.70 0.16
N THR A 161 -11.65 -11.66 1.26
CA THR A 161 -12.13 -12.02 2.60
C THR A 161 -12.52 -10.83 3.46
N ALA A 162 -12.21 -9.60 3.05
CA ALA A 162 -12.55 -8.42 3.82
C ALA A 162 -14.07 -8.19 3.93
N SER A 163 -14.56 -7.89 5.13
CA SER A 163 -15.97 -7.62 5.41
C SER A 163 -16.45 -6.26 4.92
N GLN A 164 -15.53 -5.39 4.48
CA GLN A 164 -15.78 -4.03 4.03
C GLN A 164 -14.76 -3.63 2.97
N PRO A 165 -14.99 -2.54 2.21
CA PRO A 165 -14.03 -2.08 1.20
C PRO A 165 -12.63 -1.85 1.78
N VAL A 166 -11.63 -2.43 1.11
CA VAL A 166 -10.21 -2.28 1.45
C VAL A 166 -9.63 -1.08 0.70
N THR A 167 -8.89 -0.23 1.42
CA THR A 167 -8.05 0.78 0.80
C THR A 167 -6.71 0.17 0.45
N ILE A 168 -6.37 0.12 -0.83
CA ILE A 168 -5.04 -0.26 -1.29
C ILE A 168 -4.19 1.01 -1.35
N LEU A 169 -3.19 1.11 -0.49
CA LEU A 169 -2.19 2.18 -0.53
C LEU A 169 -0.98 1.65 -1.28
N VAL A 170 -0.65 2.27 -2.41
CA VAL A 170 0.48 1.88 -3.24
C VAL A 170 1.51 3.01 -3.26
N THR A 171 2.76 2.71 -2.90
CA THR A 171 3.89 3.65 -2.99
C THR A 171 4.95 3.23 -4.00
N GLY A 172 4.90 1.98 -4.48
CA GLY A 172 5.74 1.48 -5.58
C GLY A 172 5.03 1.46 -6.95
N PRO A 173 5.53 0.64 -7.90
CA PRO A 173 4.85 0.38 -9.16
C PRO A 173 3.48 -0.28 -8.98
N LEU A 174 2.54 0.00 -9.89
CA LEU A 174 1.20 -0.60 -9.87
C LEU A 174 1.14 -2.05 -10.37
N SER A 175 2.28 -2.68 -10.67
CA SER A 175 2.33 -3.99 -11.33
C SER A 175 1.66 -5.11 -10.55
N SER A 176 1.68 -5.06 -9.21
CA SER A 176 1.01 -6.07 -8.37
C SER A 176 -0.51 -5.90 -8.30
N VAL A 177 -0.99 -4.67 -8.55
CA VAL A 177 -2.41 -4.32 -8.55
C VAL A 177 -3.06 -4.56 -9.91
N ALA A 178 -2.31 -4.39 -10.99
CA ALA A 178 -2.77 -4.51 -12.39
C ALA A 178 -3.14 -5.95 -12.78
#